data_AF-A0A9E5ZDE0-F1
#
_entry.id   AF-A0A9E5ZDE0-F1
#
_cell.length_a   1.000
_cell.length_b   1.000
_cell.length_c   1.000
_cell.angle_alpha   90.00
_cell.angle_beta   90.00
_cell.angle_gamma   90.00
#
_symmetry.space_group_name_H-M   'P 1'
#
loop_
_entity.id
_entity.type
_entity.pdbx_description
1 polymer ?
#
loop_
_entity_poly.entity_id
_entity_poly.type
_entity_poly.pdbx_seq_one_letter_code
_entity_poly.pdbx_strand_id
1 'polypeptide(L)'
;MSTLNNLLFYLLFTSMLVMISCGGNEDDQDVLVDEEVVDDQEDITDDNSDDDTNTAITDHVFVTHENKRVSSMQMTASEYQAWIDEDHFRDNDVSLTVFNDIYKQFTDEYDFIFLVLNEEGIPENLTYYGMLKSVSNDILGTGQDVYDYSADYGSGGKLKAVMQLTGLRYLKSGPALHELMHNWGNFGIPTESVEAPGSEITSTPFWPHWGFTGGSSPGQLGGFDQSSLEDLGNDLYSVASFGPFANGGNGIPYNELELYLMGMISIDEVHDFDAFGNITSLEILESTFQFTANKRTTYNGASIKELLGERVPSHVDAQKDFKLLVVVLTDTPLTDDEWNEVDDTAAWFEFKGADDISTYNFWEATNGAGSISIGQ
;
A
#
# COMPACT_ATOMS: atom_id res chain seq x y z
N MET A 1 -27.92 5.40 -53.50
CA MET A 1 -28.07 4.27 -52.55
C MET A 1 -26.75 3.50 -52.57
N SER A 2 -25.68 4.12 -52.08
CA SER A 2 -25.20 4.09 -50.68
C SER A 2 -24.83 2.67 -50.24
N THR A 3 -23.55 2.38 -50.45
CA THR A 3 -22.71 1.38 -49.82
C THR A 3 -22.57 1.69 -48.33
N LEU A 4 -22.80 0.69 -47.46
CA LEU A 4 -22.57 0.80 -46.02
C LEU A 4 -21.16 0.26 -45.71
N ASN A 5 -20.31 1.14 -45.18
CA ASN A 5 -19.00 0.84 -44.63
C ASN A 5 -19.13 0.09 -43.30
N ASN A 6 -18.33 -0.96 -43.12
CA ASN A 6 -18.00 -1.49 -41.80
C ASN A 6 -16.96 -0.57 -41.16
N LEU A 7 -17.32 0.06 -40.05
CA LEU A 7 -16.40 0.82 -39.21
C LEU A 7 -15.82 -0.14 -38.15
N LEU A 8 -14.51 -0.32 -38.17
CA LEU A 8 -13.72 -1.02 -37.16
C LEU A 8 -13.58 -0.06 -35.96
N PHE A 9 -14.11 -0.43 -34.79
CA PHE A 9 -13.87 0.30 -33.54
C PHE A 9 -12.58 -0.23 -32.92
N TYR A 10 -11.53 0.59 -32.86
CA TYR A 10 -10.38 0.37 -32.00
C TYR A 10 -10.74 0.91 -30.61
N LEU A 11 -10.81 0.04 -29.59
CA LEU A 11 -10.77 0.47 -28.19
C LEU A 11 -9.29 0.68 -27.83
N LEU A 12 -8.90 1.92 -27.60
CA LEU A 12 -7.71 2.26 -26.84
C LEU A 12 -8.06 2.11 -25.35
N PHE A 13 -7.50 1.09 -24.70
CA PHE A 13 -7.51 0.96 -23.25
C PHE A 13 -6.36 1.81 -22.72
N THR A 14 -6.67 2.92 -22.05
CA THR A 14 -5.72 3.63 -21.20
C THR A 14 -5.70 2.92 -19.84
N SER A 15 -4.52 2.41 -19.47
CA SER A 15 -4.27 1.69 -18.21
C SER A 15 -4.28 2.65 -17.03
N MET A 16 -5.22 2.46 -16.10
CA MET A 16 -5.27 3.21 -14.85
C MET A 16 -4.52 2.39 -13.79
N LEU A 17 -3.23 2.68 -13.61
CA LEU A 17 -2.44 2.13 -12.51
C LEU A 17 -2.86 2.86 -11.22
N VAL A 18 -3.34 2.12 -10.22
CA VAL A 18 -3.75 2.71 -8.94
C VAL A 18 -2.49 2.97 -8.11
N MET A 19 -2.13 4.25 -7.93
CA MET A 19 -1.02 4.68 -7.10
C MET A 19 -1.56 5.10 -5.73
N ILE A 20 -1.10 4.46 -4.66
CA ILE A 20 -1.55 4.74 -3.29
C ILE A 20 -0.40 5.42 -2.55
N SER A 21 -0.61 6.67 -2.14
CA SER A 21 0.40 7.47 -1.44
C SER A 21 0.04 7.65 0.03
N CYS A 22 0.94 7.23 0.92
CA CYS A 22 0.75 7.30 2.37
C CYS A 22 1.53 8.47 2.99
N GLY A 23 1.02 9.68 2.84
CA GLY A 23 1.63 10.87 3.43
C GLY A 23 1.21 11.11 4.87
N GLY A 24 2.18 11.35 5.76
CA GLY A 24 1.91 11.75 7.13
C GLY A 24 2.24 13.21 7.33
N ASN A 25 1.29 13.97 7.87
CA ASN A 25 1.54 15.10 8.75
C ASN A 25 0.31 15.27 9.65
N GLU A 26 0.51 14.98 10.93
CA GLU A 26 -0.20 15.68 12.00
C GLU A 26 0.40 17.09 12.04
N ASP A 27 -0.47 18.10 11.95
CA ASP A 27 -0.23 19.55 12.01
C ASP A 27 0.08 20.31 10.69
N ASP A 28 -0.83 21.26 10.44
CA ASP A 28 -0.82 22.44 9.55
C ASP A 28 -1.14 22.34 8.03
N GLN A 29 -2.43 22.61 7.74
CA GLN A 29 -3.00 23.74 6.96
C GLN A 29 -2.45 24.11 5.57
N ASP A 30 -3.33 23.92 4.57
CA ASP A 30 -3.81 24.85 3.51
C ASP A 30 -4.04 24.05 2.19
N VAL A 31 -5.26 23.71 1.76
CA VAL A 31 -6.34 24.55 1.18
C VAL A 31 -6.23 24.68 -0.37
N LEU A 32 -7.16 23.96 -1.02
CA LEU A 32 -7.78 24.10 -2.37
C LEU A 32 -7.18 23.36 -3.58
N VAL A 33 -7.93 22.90 -4.59
CA VAL A 33 -9.36 22.70 -4.95
C VAL A 33 -9.34 22.01 -6.33
N ASP A 34 -10.36 21.20 -6.63
CA ASP A 34 -10.87 20.73 -7.93
C ASP A 34 -9.91 20.59 -9.12
N GLU A 35 -9.92 19.42 -9.75
CA GLU A 35 -9.90 19.38 -11.23
C GLU A 35 -10.98 18.44 -11.79
N GLU A 36 -11.91 19.09 -12.49
CA GLU A 36 -12.87 18.50 -13.41
C GLU A 36 -12.17 17.79 -14.56
N VAL A 37 -12.82 16.71 -15.00
CA VAL A 37 -12.56 16.00 -16.26
C VAL A 37 -12.76 16.97 -17.44
N VAL A 38 -11.70 17.21 -18.22
CA VAL A 38 -11.80 17.81 -19.55
C VAL A 38 -11.24 16.82 -20.58
N ASP A 39 -12.17 16.34 -21.41
CA ASP A 39 -11.97 15.64 -22.67
C ASP A 39 -11.50 16.65 -23.72
N ASP A 40 -10.32 16.44 -24.31
CA ASP A 40 -9.98 17.07 -25.59
C ASP A 40 -9.22 16.09 -26.48
N GLN A 41 -9.86 15.80 -27.62
CA GLN A 41 -9.38 15.05 -28.76
C GLN A 41 -8.75 15.99 -29.80
N GLU A 42 -7.72 15.47 -30.49
CA GLU A 42 -7.06 15.95 -31.73
C GLU A 42 -6.03 17.09 -31.54
N ASP A 43 -4.82 17.05 -32.13
CA ASP A 43 -4.53 16.74 -33.53
C ASP A 43 -3.08 16.22 -33.71
N ILE A 44 -2.89 15.31 -34.65
CA ILE A 44 -1.60 14.73 -35.04
C ILE A 44 -0.93 15.68 -36.03
N THR A 45 0.22 16.23 -35.66
CA THR A 45 1.19 16.72 -36.65
C THR A 45 2.55 16.06 -36.44
N ASP A 46 2.84 15.19 -37.40
CA ASP A 46 4.11 14.56 -37.73
C ASP A 46 5.18 15.64 -38.00
N ASP A 47 6.20 15.76 -37.15
CA ASP A 47 7.48 16.32 -37.56
C ASP A 47 8.64 15.57 -36.90
N ASN A 48 9.44 14.95 -37.75
CA ASN A 48 10.68 14.29 -37.40
C ASN A 48 11.71 15.34 -37.00
N SER A 49 12.08 15.36 -35.72
CA SER A 49 13.41 15.79 -35.34
C SER A 49 13.99 14.77 -34.37
N ASP A 50 14.96 14.01 -34.87
CA ASP A 50 15.94 13.28 -34.07
C ASP A 50 16.40 14.15 -32.89
N ASP A 51 16.02 13.77 -31.68
CA ASP A 51 16.78 14.15 -30.49
C ASP A 51 17.14 12.89 -29.71
N ASP A 52 18.44 12.73 -29.61
CA ASP A 52 19.19 11.59 -29.11
C ASP A 52 19.18 11.68 -27.58
N THR A 53 18.04 11.39 -26.94
CA THR A 53 17.99 11.23 -25.48
C THR A 53 18.44 9.83 -25.11
N ASN A 54 19.77 9.68 -25.15
CA ASN A 54 20.59 8.82 -24.30
C ASN A 54 19.78 7.99 -23.28
N THR A 55 19.23 6.87 -23.75
CA THR A 55 18.71 5.82 -22.87
C THR A 55 19.94 5.14 -22.29
N ALA A 56 20.54 5.78 -21.28
CA ALA A 56 21.65 5.21 -20.56
C ALA A 56 21.10 3.96 -19.86
N ILE A 57 21.44 2.80 -20.40
CA ILE A 57 21.37 1.54 -19.68
C ILE A 57 22.27 1.74 -18.46
N THR A 58 21.69 2.09 -17.31
CA THR A 58 22.41 2.08 -16.05
C THR A 58 22.47 0.62 -15.61
N ASP A 59 23.53 -0.09 -15.98
CA ASP A 59 23.84 -1.38 -15.36
C ASP A 59 24.27 -1.09 -13.91
N HIS A 60 23.28 -0.86 -13.05
CA HIS A 60 23.47 -0.57 -11.64
C HIS A 60 24.35 -1.65 -10.99
N VAL A 61 25.25 -1.22 -10.12
CA VAL A 61 26.11 -2.15 -9.39
C VAL A 61 25.34 -2.65 -8.17
N PHE A 62 25.17 -3.97 -8.10
CA PHE A 62 24.54 -4.62 -6.96
C PHE A 62 25.59 -5.27 -6.06
N VAL A 63 25.41 -5.09 -4.75
CA VAL A 63 26.18 -5.78 -3.71
C VAL A 63 25.21 -6.48 -2.79
N THR A 64 25.40 -7.79 -2.57
CA THR A 64 24.57 -8.57 -1.65
C THR A 64 25.33 -8.80 -0.36
N HIS A 65 24.68 -8.54 0.77
CA HIS A 65 25.21 -8.81 2.10
C HIS A 65 25.66 -10.27 2.26
N GLU A 66 26.59 -10.55 3.18
CA GLU A 66 27.12 -11.90 3.36
C GLU A 66 26.03 -12.91 3.79
N ASN A 67 25.02 -12.44 4.53
CA ASN A 67 23.87 -13.22 4.99
C ASN A 67 22.79 -13.45 3.93
N LYS A 68 22.95 -12.89 2.71
CA LYS A 68 22.06 -13.09 1.55
C LYS A 68 20.61 -12.60 1.67
N ARG A 69 20.24 -11.94 2.77
CA ARG A 69 18.92 -11.29 2.95
C ARG A 69 18.77 -10.00 2.15
N VAL A 70 19.75 -9.11 2.24
CA VAL A 70 19.65 -7.75 1.68
C VAL A 70 20.69 -7.53 0.59
N SER A 71 20.31 -6.78 -0.44
CA SER A 71 21.24 -6.24 -1.43
C SER A 71 21.14 -4.71 -1.49
N SER A 72 22.16 -4.06 -2.01
CA SER A 72 22.12 -2.64 -2.35
C SER A 72 22.20 -2.48 -3.86
N MET A 73 21.59 -1.42 -4.36
CA MET A 73 21.72 -0.94 -5.73
C MET A 73 22.41 0.42 -5.68
N GLN A 74 23.65 0.49 -6.15
CA GLN A 74 24.41 1.73 -6.14
C GLN A 74 24.06 2.57 -7.38
N MET A 75 23.39 3.68 -7.15
CA MET A 75 23.09 4.73 -8.10
C MET A 75 24.25 5.74 -8.18
N THR A 76 24.25 6.59 -9.21
CA THR A 76 25.10 7.79 -9.16
C THR A 76 24.54 8.81 -8.17
N ALA A 77 25.38 9.69 -7.61
CA ALA A 77 24.91 10.74 -6.70
C ALA A 77 23.82 11.64 -7.31
N SER A 78 23.91 11.95 -8.60
CA SER A 78 22.88 12.72 -9.31
C SER A 78 21.58 11.96 -9.49
N GLU A 79 21.64 10.65 -9.73
CA GLU A 79 20.48 9.80 -9.94
C GLU A 79 19.74 9.55 -8.63
N TYR A 80 20.46 9.24 -7.55
CA TYR A 80 19.87 9.07 -6.22
C TYR A 80 19.25 10.37 -5.71
N GLN A 81 19.90 11.51 -5.92
CA GLN A 81 19.32 12.82 -5.57
C GLN A 81 18.05 13.10 -6.39
N ALA A 82 18.06 12.84 -7.70
CA ALA A 82 16.87 13.01 -8.53
C ALA A 82 15.74 12.05 -8.12
N TRP A 83 16.08 10.81 -7.74
CA TRP A 83 15.12 9.82 -7.27
C TRP A 83 14.29 10.33 -6.08
N ILE A 84 14.95 11.06 -5.17
CA ILE A 84 14.34 11.69 -4.01
C ILE A 84 13.62 12.99 -4.38
N ASP A 85 14.30 13.92 -5.05
CA ASP A 85 13.82 15.28 -5.28
C ASP A 85 12.62 15.34 -6.23
N GLU A 86 12.56 14.41 -7.17
CA GLU A 86 11.51 14.33 -8.19
C GLU A 86 10.52 13.18 -7.89
N ASP A 87 10.67 12.50 -6.75
CA ASP A 87 9.86 11.35 -6.34
C ASP A 87 9.73 10.30 -7.46
N HIS A 88 10.88 9.84 -7.97
CA HIS A 88 10.94 8.89 -9.09
C HIS A 88 10.32 7.54 -8.76
N PHE A 89 10.12 7.21 -7.47
CA PHE A 89 9.30 6.06 -7.15
C PHE A 89 7.88 6.22 -7.66
N ARG A 90 7.26 7.41 -7.59
CA ARG A 90 5.93 7.68 -8.18
C ARG A 90 5.98 7.71 -9.71
N ASP A 91 7.04 8.25 -10.31
CA ASP A 91 7.21 8.23 -11.77
C ASP A 91 7.29 6.78 -12.30
N ASN A 92 6.30 6.35 -13.09
CA ASN A 92 6.26 4.99 -13.60
C ASN A 92 7.36 4.71 -14.62
N ASP A 93 7.64 5.66 -15.51
CA ASP A 93 8.64 5.45 -16.55
C ASP A 93 10.03 5.29 -15.93
N VAL A 94 10.33 6.08 -14.91
CA VAL A 94 11.61 5.97 -14.18
C VAL A 94 11.64 4.74 -13.27
N SER A 95 10.65 4.55 -12.39
CA SER A 95 10.67 3.42 -11.45
C SER A 95 10.71 2.05 -12.13
N LEU A 96 10.05 1.88 -13.28
CA LEU A 96 10.11 0.63 -14.04
C LEU A 96 11.53 0.29 -14.52
N THR A 97 12.36 1.28 -14.87
CA THR A 97 13.76 1.01 -15.26
C THR A 97 14.55 0.38 -14.12
N VAL A 98 14.37 0.87 -12.89
CA VAL A 98 15.01 0.33 -11.68
C VAL A 98 14.59 -1.12 -11.43
N PHE A 99 13.29 -1.43 -11.53
CA PHE A 99 12.84 -2.81 -11.34
C PHE A 99 13.32 -3.76 -12.45
N ASN A 100 13.36 -3.29 -13.71
CA ASN A 100 13.93 -4.07 -14.79
C ASN A 100 15.42 -4.38 -14.55
N ASP A 101 16.18 -3.43 -14.00
CA ASP A 101 17.58 -3.66 -13.64
C ASP A 101 17.74 -4.67 -12.50
N ILE A 102 16.85 -4.63 -11.51
CA ILE A 102 16.78 -5.65 -10.46
C ILE A 102 16.58 -7.03 -11.10
N TYR A 103 15.61 -7.21 -12.00
CA TYR A 103 15.38 -8.52 -12.64
C TYR A 103 16.47 -8.97 -13.62
N LYS A 104 17.41 -8.10 -14.03
CA LYS A 104 18.63 -8.54 -14.72
C LYS A 104 19.59 -9.28 -13.78
N GLN A 105 19.55 -9.01 -12.47
CA GLN A 105 20.46 -9.60 -11.47
C GLN A 105 19.82 -10.71 -10.64
N PHE A 106 18.52 -10.62 -10.37
CA PHE A 106 17.81 -11.53 -9.48
C PHE A 106 16.84 -12.44 -10.26
N THR A 107 16.63 -13.64 -9.74
CA THR A 107 15.68 -14.63 -10.25
C THR A 107 14.23 -14.19 -10.03
N ASP A 108 13.34 -14.57 -10.95
CA ASP A 108 11.91 -14.31 -10.83
C ASP A 108 11.23 -15.26 -9.84
N GLU A 109 11.38 -14.96 -8.55
CA GLU A 109 10.82 -15.76 -7.47
C GLU A 109 10.20 -14.96 -6.33
N TYR A 110 10.21 -13.63 -6.41
CA TYR A 110 9.75 -12.76 -5.34
C TYR A 110 8.29 -12.36 -5.55
N ASP A 111 7.50 -12.44 -4.48
CA ASP A 111 6.15 -11.89 -4.44
C ASP A 111 6.21 -10.36 -4.28
N PHE A 112 7.23 -9.87 -3.58
CA PHE A 112 7.41 -8.45 -3.28
C PHE A 112 8.86 -7.99 -3.46
N ILE A 113 9.04 -6.74 -3.89
CA ILE A 113 10.34 -6.04 -3.87
C ILE A 113 10.19 -4.76 -3.06
N PHE A 114 10.99 -4.62 -2.00
CA PHE A 114 11.04 -3.40 -1.20
C PHE A 114 12.34 -2.64 -1.50
N LEU A 115 12.19 -1.42 -2.00
CA LEU A 115 13.23 -0.43 -2.11
C LEU A 115 13.32 0.32 -0.78
N VAL A 116 14.51 0.34 -0.17
CA VAL A 116 14.77 1.06 1.08
C VAL A 116 15.76 2.17 0.78
N LEU A 117 15.40 3.42 1.08
CA LEU A 117 16.35 4.54 0.92
C LEU A 117 17.41 4.49 2.03
N ASN A 118 18.66 4.78 1.68
CA ASN A 118 19.74 4.91 2.66
C ASN A 118 19.70 6.26 3.39
N GLU A 119 18.59 6.51 4.07
CA GLU A 119 18.29 7.77 4.76
C GLU A 119 17.94 7.50 6.22
N GLU A 120 18.28 8.43 7.13
CA GLU A 120 17.93 8.30 8.55
C GLU A 120 16.42 8.43 8.81
N GLY A 121 15.71 9.15 7.94
CA GLY A 121 14.27 9.42 8.00
C GLY A 121 13.77 9.94 6.67
N ILE A 122 12.53 10.46 6.63
CA ILE A 122 11.93 10.91 5.37
C ILE A 122 12.75 12.08 4.79
N PRO A 123 13.22 11.99 3.54
CA PRO A 123 13.82 13.13 2.84
C PRO A 123 12.84 14.29 2.68
N GLU A 124 13.34 15.54 2.70
CA GLU A 124 12.52 16.77 2.68
C GLU A 124 11.51 16.84 1.51
N ASN A 125 11.86 16.26 0.35
CA ASN A 125 11.04 16.30 -0.86
C ASN A 125 10.05 15.12 -0.99
N LEU A 126 10.11 14.13 -0.09
CA LEU A 126 9.15 13.03 -0.06
C LEU A 126 8.09 13.28 0.99
N THR A 127 6.82 13.14 0.60
CA THR A 127 5.69 13.43 1.49
C THR A 127 5.17 12.20 2.24
N TYR A 128 5.86 11.06 2.17
CA TYR A 128 5.40 9.76 2.68
C TYR A 128 6.51 8.97 3.39
N TYR A 129 6.10 8.14 4.36
CA TYR A 129 7.02 7.23 5.06
C TYR A 129 7.26 5.93 4.27
N GLY A 130 6.23 5.46 3.60
CA GLY A 130 6.28 4.31 2.71
C GLY A 130 5.22 4.43 1.63
N MET A 131 5.36 3.62 0.59
CA MET A 131 4.41 3.59 -0.51
C MET A 131 4.46 2.25 -1.22
N LEU A 132 3.31 1.62 -1.42
CA LEU A 132 3.17 0.42 -2.23
C LEU A 132 2.55 0.73 -3.60
N LYS A 133 3.09 0.11 -4.65
CA LYS A 133 2.48 0.00 -5.98
C LYS A 133 2.09 -1.45 -6.22
N SER A 134 0.81 -1.69 -6.49
CA SER A 134 0.33 -3.01 -6.88
C SER A 134 0.76 -3.32 -8.32
N VAL A 135 1.20 -4.56 -8.55
CA VAL A 135 1.75 -5.03 -9.83
C VAL A 135 0.87 -6.10 -10.45
N SER A 136 0.41 -7.06 -9.65
CA SER A 136 -0.51 -8.10 -10.11
C SER A 136 -1.49 -8.50 -9.02
N ASN A 137 -2.69 -8.88 -9.44
CA ASN A 137 -3.71 -9.46 -8.58
C ASN A 137 -4.41 -10.59 -9.33
N ASP A 138 -4.34 -11.81 -8.78
CA ASP A 138 -5.10 -12.98 -9.21
C ASP A 138 -6.20 -13.37 -8.23
N ILE A 139 -6.44 -12.52 -7.21
CA ILE A 139 -7.39 -12.77 -6.12
C ILE A 139 -8.73 -12.11 -6.45
N LEU A 140 -9.80 -12.90 -6.40
CA LEU A 140 -11.18 -12.41 -6.45
C LEU A 140 -11.71 -12.19 -5.03
N GLY A 141 -12.77 -11.39 -4.88
CA GLY A 141 -13.44 -11.22 -3.59
C GLY A 141 -12.77 -10.21 -2.65
N THR A 142 -11.87 -9.37 -3.16
CA THR A 142 -11.18 -8.30 -2.41
C THR A 142 -11.63 -6.88 -2.83
N GLY A 143 -12.52 -6.78 -3.82
CA GLY A 143 -12.91 -5.51 -4.44
C GLY A 143 -11.96 -5.02 -5.54
N GLN A 144 -10.86 -5.75 -5.79
CA GLN A 144 -9.95 -5.48 -6.91
C GLN A 144 -10.31 -6.32 -8.13
N ASP A 145 -10.05 -5.77 -9.32
CA ASP A 145 -10.06 -6.54 -10.57
C ASP A 145 -8.85 -7.49 -10.63
N VAL A 146 -8.93 -8.50 -11.51
CA VAL A 146 -7.78 -9.35 -11.85
C VAL A 146 -6.95 -8.65 -12.92
N TYR A 147 -5.65 -8.50 -12.66
CA TYR A 147 -4.70 -7.88 -13.58
C TYR A 147 -3.28 -8.42 -13.35
N ASP A 148 -2.41 -8.23 -14.34
CA ASP A 148 -1.00 -8.61 -14.24
C ASP A 148 -0.15 -7.67 -15.12
N TYR A 149 0.58 -6.77 -14.46
CA TYR A 149 1.56 -5.87 -15.08
C TYR A 149 3.00 -6.31 -14.80
N SER A 150 3.21 -7.51 -14.25
CA SER A 150 4.52 -7.99 -13.80
C SER A 150 5.60 -7.98 -14.91
N ALA A 151 5.19 -8.18 -16.16
CA ALA A 151 6.07 -8.12 -17.32
C ALA A 151 6.72 -6.74 -17.51
N ASP A 152 6.02 -5.65 -17.17
CA ASP A 152 6.54 -4.29 -17.29
C ASP A 152 7.69 -4.04 -16.30
N TYR A 153 7.66 -4.74 -15.16
CA TYR A 153 8.70 -4.70 -14.13
C TYR A 153 9.87 -5.65 -14.43
N GLY A 154 9.77 -6.50 -15.46
CA GLY A 154 10.75 -7.55 -15.77
C GLY A 154 10.50 -8.91 -15.10
N SER A 155 9.40 -9.06 -14.34
CA SER A 155 8.98 -10.32 -13.74
C SER A 155 8.21 -11.19 -14.75
N GLY A 156 8.29 -12.52 -14.58
CA GLY A 156 7.60 -13.51 -15.40
C GLY A 156 6.23 -13.92 -14.86
N GLY A 157 5.58 -13.08 -14.03
CA GLY A 157 4.26 -13.36 -13.43
C GLY A 157 4.29 -13.65 -11.93
N LYS A 158 5.40 -13.41 -11.22
CA LYS A 158 5.51 -13.66 -9.77
C LYS A 158 5.25 -12.43 -8.92
N LEU A 159 5.68 -11.26 -9.40
CA LEU A 159 5.63 -10.02 -8.64
C LEU A 159 4.19 -9.56 -8.40
N LYS A 160 3.81 -9.44 -7.12
CA LYS A 160 2.49 -8.96 -6.66
C LYS A 160 2.50 -7.47 -6.42
N ALA A 161 3.54 -6.95 -5.78
CA ALA A 161 3.69 -5.52 -5.52
C ALA A 161 5.15 -5.11 -5.33
N VAL A 162 5.41 -3.81 -5.48
CA VAL A 162 6.67 -3.18 -5.12
C VAL A 162 6.42 -2.07 -4.11
N MET A 163 7.41 -1.77 -3.28
CA MET A 163 7.26 -0.76 -2.23
C MET A 163 8.53 0.09 -2.12
N GLN A 164 8.37 1.37 -1.77
CA GLN A 164 9.44 2.20 -1.26
C GLN A 164 9.26 2.46 0.24
N LEU A 165 10.33 2.33 1.01
CA LEU A 165 10.44 2.78 2.39
C LEU A 165 11.49 3.90 2.43
N THR A 166 11.11 5.07 2.95
CA THR A 166 11.93 6.29 2.82
C THR A 166 13.04 6.44 3.84
N GLY A 167 13.27 5.43 4.70
CA GLY A 167 14.37 5.41 5.64
C GLY A 167 14.88 4.00 5.92
N LEU A 168 16.17 3.90 6.26
CA LEU A 168 16.90 2.63 6.38
C LEU A 168 16.28 1.68 7.43
N ARG A 169 15.62 2.24 8.45
CA ARG A 169 15.02 1.50 9.57
C ARG A 169 13.53 1.18 9.38
N TYR A 170 12.91 1.68 8.31
CA TYR A 170 11.44 1.69 8.17
C TYR A 170 10.85 0.31 7.86
N LEU A 171 11.67 -0.67 7.50
CA LEU A 171 11.23 -2.07 7.49
C LEU A 171 10.78 -2.51 8.89
N LYS A 172 11.48 -2.04 9.94
CA LYS A 172 11.17 -2.35 11.34
C LYS A 172 10.29 -1.32 12.02
N SER A 173 10.64 -0.04 11.96
CA SER A 173 9.85 1.02 12.61
C SER A 173 8.52 1.30 11.92
N GLY A 174 8.29 0.71 10.74
CA GLY A 174 7.13 0.95 9.90
C GLY A 174 7.39 2.06 8.88
N PRO A 175 6.49 2.18 7.88
CA PRO A 175 5.15 1.58 7.83
C PRO A 175 5.05 0.26 7.03
N ALA A 176 6.09 -0.58 6.98
CA ALA A 176 6.11 -1.78 6.12
C ALA A 176 4.86 -2.68 6.18
N LEU A 177 4.30 -2.97 7.36
CA LEU A 177 3.08 -3.78 7.47
C LEU A 177 1.83 -3.07 6.92
N HIS A 178 1.74 -1.76 7.12
CA HIS A 178 0.66 -0.92 6.60
C HIS A 178 0.72 -0.90 5.07
N GLU A 179 1.88 -0.56 4.52
CA GLU A 179 2.07 -0.51 3.08
C GLU A 179 1.81 -1.87 2.44
N LEU A 180 2.29 -2.96 3.06
CA LEU A 180 2.06 -4.30 2.56
C LEU A 180 0.56 -4.66 2.54
N MET A 181 -0.25 -4.11 3.45
CA MET A 181 -1.69 -4.34 3.49
C MET A 181 -2.39 -3.80 2.24
N HIS A 182 -1.87 -2.75 1.59
CA HIS A 182 -2.43 -2.20 0.35
C HIS A 182 -2.44 -3.20 -0.81
N ASN A 183 -1.67 -4.30 -0.73
CA ASN A 183 -1.77 -5.38 -1.71
C ASN A 183 -3.16 -6.07 -1.69
N TRP A 184 -3.85 -6.09 -0.53
CA TRP A 184 -5.14 -6.75 -0.37
C TRP A 184 -6.28 -5.81 0.06
N GLY A 185 -5.94 -4.73 0.75
CA GLY A 185 -6.83 -4.03 1.67
C GLY A 185 -7.68 -2.93 1.05
N ASN A 186 -8.95 -2.94 1.47
CA ASN A 186 -10.04 -2.02 1.19
C ASN A 186 -10.19 -1.48 -0.23
N PHE A 187 -10.59 -2.34 -1.18
CA PHE A 187 -11.00 -1.88 -2.52
C PHE A 187 -12.49 -2.05 -2.80
N GLY A 188 -13.26 -2.59 -1.85
CA GLY A 188 -14.69 -2.90 -2.10
C GLY A 188 -15.67 -2.60 -0.97
N ILE A 189 -15.25 -2.27 0.26
CA ILE A 189 -16.15 -1.87 1.36
C ILE A 189 -16.25 -0.34 1.46
N PRO A 190 -17.38 0.31 1.13
CA PRO A 190 -17.51 1.76 1.18
C PRO A 190 -17.17 2.37 2.54
N THR A 191 -16.00 3.02 2.61
CA THR A 191 -15.51 3.74 3.79
C THR A 191 -15.47 5.23 3.53
N GLU A 192 -15.60 6.00 4.61
CA GLU A 192 -15.50 7.45 4.57
C GLU A 192 -14.66 7.96 5.75
N SER A 193 -14.08 9.14 5.57
CA SER A 193 -13.34 9.86 6.61
C SER A 193 -13.63 11.35 6.53
N VAL A 194 -13.11 12.10 7.51
CA VAL A 194 -13.20 13.56 7.58
C VAL A 194 -11.79 14.15 7.66
N GLU A 195 -11.60 15.34 7.11
CA GLU A 195 -10.28 16.00 7.10
C GLU A 195 -9.86 16.49 8.49
N ALA A 196 -10.82 16.98 9.30
CA ALA A 196 -10.56 17.52 10.62
C ALA A 196 -11.79 17.40 11.55
N PRO A 197 -11.58 17.44 12.88
CA PRO A 197 -12.67 17.59 13.85
C PRO A 197 -13.46 18.88 13.63
N GLY A 198 -14.75 18.85 13.94
CA GLY A 198 -15.62 20.01 13.78
C GLY A 198 -17.10 19.66 13.75
N SER A 199 -17.92 20.68 13.54
CA SER A 199 -19.37 20.58 13.32
C SER A 199 -19.71 21.03 11.91
N GLU A 200 -20.80 20.50 11.34
CA GLU A 200 -21.23 20.80 9.95
C GLU A 200 -20.18 20.41 8.91
N ILE A 201 -19.40 19.36 9.21
CA ILE A 201 -18.42 18.78 8.31
C ILE A 201 -19.08 17.81 7.33
N THR A 202 -18.36 17.43 6.28
CA THR A 202 -18.80 16.43 5.31
C THR A 202 -17.71 15.39 5.16
N SER A 203 -18.06 14.12 5.32
CA SER A 203 -17.15 13.02 5.03
C SER A 203 -17.04 12.76 3.54
N THR A 204 -15.90 12.20 3.13
CA THR A 204 -15.59 11.84 1.74
C THR A 204 -15.18 10.37 1.67
N PRO A 205 -15.37 9.69 0.51
CA PRO A 205 -14.88 8.33 0.31
C PRO A 205 -13.40 8.20 0.65
N PHE A 206 -13.02 7.19 1.43
CA PHE A 206 -11.68 7.11 2.01
C PHE A 206 -10.97 5.79 1.71
N TRP A 207 -10.86 5.50 0.43
CA TRP A 207 -10.15 4.33 -0.06
C TRP A 207 -8.65 4.62 -0.21
N PRO A 208 -7.78 3.62 -0.04
CA PRO A 208 -8.03 2.25 0.38
C PRO A 208 -7.93 2.05 1.91
N HIS A 209 -8.46 2.97 2.72
CA HIS A 209 -8.32 2.93 4.18
C HIS A 209 -9.66 2.66 4.88
N TRP A 210 -9.62 2.23 6.13
CA TRP A 210 -10.82 1.85 6.87
C TRP A 210 -11.65 3.05 7.31
N GLY A 211 -11.08 4.25 7.45
CA GLY A 211 -11.83 5.44 7.86
C GLY A 211 -12.60 5.19 9.16
N PHE A 212 -13.86 5.62 9.23
CA PHE A 212 -14.75 5.36 10.36
C PHE A 212 -15.41 3.99 10.26
N THR A 213 -14.60 2.94 10.27
CA THR A 213 -15.04 1.54 10.22
C THR A 213 -14.53 0.79 11.45
N GLY A 214 -15.42 0.02 12.06
CA GLY A 214 -15.08 -0.87 13.17
C GLY A 214 -14.37 -2.13 12.66
N GLY A 215 -13.60 -2.74 13.55
CA GLY A 215 -13.00 -4.05 13.33
C GLY A 215 -12.85 -4.81 14.65
N SER A 216 -12.36 -6.03 14.58
CA SER A 216 -11.99 -6.83 15.76
C SER A 216 -10.93 -6.14 16.64
N SER A 217 -10.15 -5.26 16.02
CA SER A 217 -9.21 -4.31 16.59
C SER A 217 -8.99 -3.18 15.59
N PRO A 218 -8.36 -2.06 15.99
CA PRO A 218 -7.78 -1.13 15.03
C PRO A 218 -6.81 -1.89 14.11
N GLY A 219 -6.90 -1.65 12.80
CA GLY A 219 -6.13 -2.36 11.78
C GLY A 219 -5.02 -1.51 11.19
N GLN A 220 -4.18 -2.16 10.38
CA GLN A 220 -3.08 -1.55 9.66
C GLN A 220 -3.55 -0.37 8.80
N LEU A 221 -4.67 -0.50 8.10
CA LEU A 221 -5.25 0.57 7.26
C LEU A 221 -6.24 1.48 8.00
N GLY A 222 -6.16 1.52 9.34
CA GLY A 222 -6.98 2.41 10.17
C GLY A 222 -8.17 1.71 10.83
N GLY A 223 -9.22 2.47 11.11
CA GLY A 223 -10.44 1.98 11.75
C GLY A 223 -10.33 1.84 13.27
N PHE A 224 -11.46 1.58 13.92
CA PHE A 224 -11.58 1.55 15.38
C PHE A 224 -11.94 0.15 15.91
N ASP A 225 -11.75 -0.06 17.22
CA ASP A 225 -12.20 -1.28 17.90
C ASP A 225 -13.74 -1.31 17.99
N GLN A 226 -14.39 -2.21 17.27
CA GLN A 226 -15.85 -2.37 17.25
C GLN A 226 -16.45 -2.55 18.65
N SER A 227 -15.72 -3.17 19.58
CA SER A 227 -16.19 -3.39 20.95
C SER A 227 -16.28 -2.10 21.78
N SER A 228 -15.62 -1.03 21.31
CA SER A 228 -15.67 0.30 21.93
C SER A 228 -16.85 1.16 21.46
N LEU A 229 -17.62 0.70 20.46
CA LEU A 229 -18.72 1.46 19.89
C LEU A 229 -19.88 1.60 20.88
N GLU A 230 -20.20 2.83 21.23
CA GLU A 230 -21.39 3.22 21.97
C GLU A 230 -22.33 4.03 21.08
N ASP A 231 -23.57 3.58 20.95
CA ASP A 231 -24.66 4.33 20.31
C ASP A 231 -25.32 5.23 21.37
N LEU A 232 -25.10 6.54 21.26
CA LEU A 232 -25.63 7.53 22.20
C LEU A 232 -27.01 8.06 21.78
N GLY A 233 -27.56 7.54 20.66
CA GLY A 233 -28.83 7.93 20.07
C GLY A 233 -28.76 9.23 19.26
N ASN A 234 -29.78 9.44 18.42
CA ASN A 234 -29.85 10.57 17.47
C ASN A 234 -28.63 10.65 16.54
N ASP A 235 -28.22 9.50 16.00
CA ASP A 235 -27.07 9.38 15.09
C ASP A 235 -25.72 9.80 15.69
N LEU A 236 -25.64 9.97 17.02
CA LEU A 236 -24.42 10.25 17.76
C LEU A 236 -23.80 8.96 18.29
N TYR A 237 -22.51 8.77 18.01
CA TYR A 237 -21.73 7.60 18.40
C TYR A 237 -20.49 8.01 19.17
N SER A 238 -20.00 7.12 20.03
CA SER A 238 -18.68 7.23 20.66
C SER A 238 -17.88 5.97 20.40
N VAL A 239 -16.59 6.12 20.13
CA VAL A 239 -15.61 5.01 19.99
C VAL A 239 -14.33 5.36 20.74
N ALA A 240 -13.49 4.37 21.03
CA ALA A 240 -12.13 4.63 21.51
C ALA A 240 -11.32 5.41 20.44
N SER A 241 -10.30 6.15 20.87
CA SER A 241 -9.39 6.85 19.96
C SER A 241 -8.78 5.88 18.93
N PHE A 242 -8.69 6.33 17.68
CA PHE A 242 -8.17 5.56 16.56
C PHE A 242 -7.67 6.49 15.46
N GLY A 243 -6.85 5.97 14.55
CA GLY A 243 -6.49 6.64 13.30
C GLY A 243 -7.38 6.14 12.15
N PRO A 244 -8.05 7.04 11.40
CA PRO A 244 -8.86 6.61 10.25
C PRO A 244 -8.00 6.05 9.10
N PHE A 245 -6.74 6.47 9.03
CA PHE A 245 -5.77 6.11 8.01
C PHE A 245 -4.85 4.94 8.44
N ALA A 246 -4.30 5.00 9.65
CA ALA A 246 -3.40 3.98 10.19
C ALA A 246 -3.42 4.04 11.72
N ASN A 247 -3.07 2.93 12.39
CA ASN A 247 -3.03 2.84 13.85
C ASN A 247 -1.63 2.52 14.41
N GLY A 248 -0.57 2.86 13.67
CA GLY A 248 0.81 2.76 14.19
C GLY A 248 1.82 2.10 13.26
N GLY A 249 1.54 1.95 11.96
CA GLY A 249 2.45 1.25 11.03
C GLY A 249 2.73 -0.15 11.55
N ASN A 250 3.96 -0.45 11.94
CA ASN A 250 4.28 -1.78 12.50
C ASN A 250 3.86 -1.98 13.97
N GLY A 251 3.21 -1.00 14.62
CA GLY A 251 2.89 -1.03 16.05
C GLY A 251 1.67 -1.88 16.46
N ILE A 252 0.93 -2.43 15.49
CA ILE A 252 -0.26 -3.26 15.72
C ILE A 252 -0.29 -4.46 14.76
N PRO A 253 -1.03 -5.54 15.06
CA PRO A 253 -1.21 -6.65 14.11
C PRO A 253 -2.28 -6.32 13.06
N TYR A 254 -2.47 -7.22 12.09
CA TYR A 254 -3.62 -7.18 11.19
C TYR A 254 -4.90 -7.57 11.93
N ASN A 255 -6.01 -6.87 11.67
CA ASN A 255 -7.31 -7.22 12.22
C ASN A 255 -7.97 -8.39 11.45
N GLU A 256 -9.09 -8.93 11.93
CA GLU A 256 -9.77 -10.07 11.29
C GLU A 256 -10.17 -9.82 9.83
N LEU A 257 -10.64 -8.62 9.50
CA LEU A 257 -11.03 -8.26 8.13
C LEU A 257 -9.81 -8.21 7.21
N GLU A 258 -8.71 -7.61 7.66
CA GLU A 258 -7.43 -7.58 6.96
C GLU A 258 -6.89 -9.00 6.74
N LEU A 259 -6.90 -9.83 7.79
CA LEU A 259 -6.51 -11.23 7.71
C LEU A 259 -7.38 -12.03 6.73
N TYR A 260 -8.68 -11.79 6.70
CA TYR A 260 -9.57 -12.42 5.72
C TYR A 260 -9.23 -12.02 4.28
N LEU A 261 -9.00 -10.73 4.02
CA LEU A 261 -8.64 -10.23 2.69
C LEU A 261 -7.27 -10.75 2.22
N MET A 262 -6.30 -10.83 3.13
CA MET A 262 -5.02 -11.53 2.92
C MET A 262 -5.19 -13.03 2.69
N GLY A 263 -6.33 -13.60 3.09
CA GLY A 263 -6.64 -15.02 2.99
C GLY A 263 -6.10 -15.86 4.12
N MET A 264 -5.76 -15.25 5.24
CA MET A 264 -5.20 -15.91 6.41
C MET A 264 -6.25 -16.71 7.17
N ILE A 265 -7.47 -16.18 7.28
CA ILE A 265 -8.58 -16.78 8.04
C ILE A 265 -9.86 -16.94 7.18
N SER A 266 -10.81 -17.75 7.66
CA SER A 266 -12.14 -17.86 7.06
C SER A 266 -12.98 -16.62 7.31
N ILE A 267 -13.91 -16.33 6.39
CA ILE A 267 -14.95 -15.31 6.59
C ILE A 267 -15.85 -15.60 7.80
N ASP A 268 -15.97 -16.86 8.21
CA ASP A 268 -16.72 -17.26 9.41
C ASP A 268 -16.01 -16.86 10.72
N GLU A 269 -14.73 -16.47 10.63
CA GLU A 269 -13.92 -15.97 11.75
C GLU A 269 -13.90 -14.43 11.82
N VAL A 270 -14.52 -13.75 10.85
CA VAL A 270 -14.64 -12.28 10.85
C VAL A 270 -15.91 -11.90 11.61
N HIS A 271 -15.76 -11.22 12.73
CA HIS A 271 -16.90 -10.72 13.49
C HIS A 271 -17.63 -9.58 12.75
N ASP A 272 -18.92 -9.43 13.04
CA ASP A 272 -19.71 -8.32 12.52
C ASP A 272 -19.11 -6.98 12.95
N PHE A 273 -19.11 -6.01 12.04
CA PHE A 273 -18.61 -4.66 12.28
C PHE A 273 -19.46 -3.60 11.58
N ASP A 274 -19.32 -2.35 11.99
CA ASP A 274 -20.04 -1.21 11.41
C ASP A 274 -19.11 -0.30 10.63
N ALA A 275 -19.55 0.14 9.45
CA ALA A 275 -18.95 1.27 8.74
C ALA A 275 -19.89 2.48 8.80
N PHE A 276 -19.31 3.65 9.04
CA PHE A 276 -20.02 4.91 9.13
C PHE A 276 -19.72 5.81 7.93
N GLY A 277 -20.75 6.49 7.45
CA GLY A 277 -20.65 7.49 6.39
C GLY A 277 -21.64 8.62 6.63
N ASN A 278 -21.60 9.64 5.77
CA ASN A 278 -22.29 10.91 5.98
C ASN A 278 -22.03 11.46 7.40
N ILE A 279 -20.76 11.56 7.77
CA ILE A 279 -20.32 12.08 9.06
C ILE A 279 -20.46 13.60 9.01
N THR A 280 -21.17 14.17 9.99
CA THR A 280 -21.54 15.59 10.03
C THR A 280 -20.94 16.33 11.22
N SER A 281 -20.40 15.62 12.19
CA SER A 281 -19.59 16.19 13.26
C SER A 281 -18.59 15.17 13.80
N LEU A 282 -17.44 15.65 14.26
CA LEU A 282 -16.43 14.89 14.98
C LEU A 282 -15.88 15.76 16.12
N GLU A 283 -15.87 15.22 17.33
CA GLU A 283 -15.21 15.76 18.51
C GLU A 283 -14.20 14.73 19.04
N ILE A 284 -12.94 15.14 19.15
CA ILE A 284 -11.87 14.33 19.73
C ILE A 284 -11.76 14.67 21.21
N LEU A 285 -12.06 13.71 22.07
CA LEU A 285 -11.86 13.78 23.51
C LEU A 285 -10.59 13.00 23.89
N GLU A 286 -10.11 13.12 25.13
CA GLU A 286 -8.82 12.55 25.55
C GLU A 286 -8.62 11.06 25.21
N SER A 287 -9.68 10.24 25.27
CA SER A 287 -9.59 8.79 25.03
C SER A 287 -10.65 8.24 24.07
N THR A 288 -11.53 9.10 23.57
CA THR A 288 -12.71 8.70 22.78
C THR A 288 -13.00 9.72 21.71
N PHE A 289 -13.48 9.26 20.55
CA PHE A 289 -14.00 10.13 19.50
C PHE A 289 -15.52 10.06 19.53
N GLN A 290 -16.18 11.21 19.56
CA GLN A 290 -17.62 11.32 19.41
C GLN A 290 -17.96 11.91 18.05
N PHE A 291 -18.86 11.27 17.31
CA PHE A 291 -19.18 11.71 15.95
C PHE A 291 -20.66 11.49 15.63
N THR A 292 -21.20 12.35 14.78
CA THR A 292 -22.55 12.19 14.24
C THR A 292 -22.44 11.61 12.83
N ALA A 293 -23.13 10.50 12.55
CA ALA A 293 -23.11 9.85 11.24
C ALA A 293 -24.51 9.44 10.80
N ASN A 294 -24.94 9.97 9.66
CA ASN A 294 -26.30 9.75 9.14
C ASN A 294 -26.43 8.46 8.32
N LYS A 295 -25.35 7.69 8.20
CA LYS A 295 -25.32 6.37 7.56
C LYS A 295 -24.46 5.43 8.41
N ARG A 296 -25.08 4.34 8.87
CA ARG A 296 -24.43 3.20 9.50
C ARG A 296 -24.76 1.95 8.70
N THR A 297 -23.73 1.20 8.33
CA THR A 297 -23.87 -0.08 7.60
C THR A 297 -23.19 -1.17 8.41
N THR A 298 -23.96 -2.17 8.86
CA THR A 298 -23.40 -3.34 9.53
C THR A 298 -23.00 -4.40 8.50
N TYR A 299 -21.75 -4.80 8.52
CA TYR A 299 -21.21 -5.88 7.72
C TYR A 299 -21.08 -7.15 8.55
N ASN A 300 -21.44 -8.27 7.93
CA ASN A 300 -21.20 -9.61 8.42
C ASN A 300 -20.68 -10.47 7.28
N GLY A 301 -20.29 -11.71 7.55
CA GLY A 301 -19.73 -12.59 6.53
C GLY A 301 -20.63 -12.77 5.29
N ALA A 302 -21.95 -12.75 5.45
CA ALA A 302 -22.87 -12.86 4.32
C ALA A 302 -22.93 -11.59 3.47
N SER A 303 -23.01 -10.40 4.09
CA SER A 303 -23.06 -9.14 3.35
C SER A 303 -21.71 -8.80 2.69
N ILE A 304 -20.59 -9.20 3.30
CA ILE A 304 -19.26 -9.08 2.67
C ILE A 304 -19.20 -9.93 1.40
N LYS A 305 -19.68 -11.18 1.44
CA LYS A 305 -19.74 -12.05 0.25
C LYS A 305 -20.70 -11.55 -0.81
N GLU A 306 -21.83 -10.97 -0.41
CA GLU A 306 -22.77 -10.37 -1.35
C GLU A 306 -22.14 -9.15 -2.05
N LEU A 307 -21.35 -8.35 -1.32
CA LEU A 307 -20.70 -7.15 -1.83
C LEU A 307 -19.49 -7.48 -2.71
N LEU A 308 -18.58 -8.33 -2.24
CA LEU A 308 -17.28 -8.57 -2.88
C LEU A 308 -17.26 -9.85 -3.74
N GLY A 309 -18.19 -10.76 -3.51
CA GLY A 309 -18.09 -12.15 -3.95
C GLY A 309 -17.32 -13.04 -2.96
N GLU A 310 -17.25 -14.33 -3.27
CA GLU A 310 -16.39 -15.25 -2.51
C GLU A 310 -14.91 -14.94 -2.78
N ARG A 311 -14.09 -14.95 -1.73
CA ARG A 311 -12.65 -14.81 -1.88
C ARG A 311 -12.05 -16.06 -2.54
N VAL A 312 -11.38 -15.87 -3.67
CA VAL A 312 -10.72 -16.95 -4.42
C VAL A 312 -9.27 -16.54 -4.70
N PRO A 313 -8.26 -17.34 -4.32
CA PRO A 313 -8.37 -18.59 -3.58
C PRO A 313 -9.01 -18.42 -2.19
N SER A 314 -9.59 -19.50 -1.65
CA SER A 314 -10.11 -19.47 -0.28
C SER A 314 -8.96 -19.44 0.74
N HIS A 315 -9.25 -19.22 2.03
CA HIS A 315 -8.22 -19.22 3.08
C HIS A 315 -7.45 -20.56 3.20
N VAL A 316 -8.01 -21.65 2.66
CA VAL A 316 -7.40 -22.99 2.63
C VAL A 316 -6.28 -23.07 1.60
N ASP A 317 -6.50 -22.46 0.43
CA ASP A 317 -5.61 -22.57 -0.74
C ASP A 317 -4.78 -21.31 -0.97
N ALA A 318 -5.07 -20.23 -0.23
CA ALA A 318 -4.33 -18.98 -0.33
C ALA A 318 -2.88 -19.16 0.08
N GLN A 319 -1.98 -18.47 -0.63
CA GLN A 319 -0.57 -18.39 -0.28
C GLN A 319 -0.41 -17.81 1.14
N LYS A 320 0.44 -18.46 1.94
CA LYS A 320 0.76 -18.05 3.32
C LYS A 320 2.24 -17.70 3.48
N ASP A 321 3.08 -18.26 2.62
CA ASP A 321 4.51 -18.06 2.61
C ASP A 321 4.87 -17.19 1.41
N PHE A 322 5.39 -16.00 1.66
CA PHE A 322 5.78 -15.03 0.64
C PHE A 322 7.30 -14.88 0.58
N LYS A 323 7.79 -14.47 -0.57
CA LYS A 323 9.19 -14.14 -0.81
C LYS A 323 9.36 -12.65 -1.04
N LEU A 324 10.28 -12.04 -0.30
CA LEU A 324 10.57 -10.61 -0.35
C LEU A 324 12.05 -10.40 -0.75
N LEU A 325 12.27 -9.55 -1.75
CA LEU A 325 13.58 -8.99 -2.01
C LEU A 325 13.69 -7.60 -1.38
N VAL A 326 14.71 -7.37 -0.56
CA VAL A 326 15.03 -6.04 -0.02
C VAL A 326 16.25 -5.48 -0.75
N VAL A 327 16.07 -4.31 -1.39
CA VAL A 327 17.11 -3.59 -2.11
C VAL A 327 17.27 -2.20 -1.51
N VAL A 328 18.46 -1.90 -0.98
CA VAL A 328 18.80 -0.56 -0.49
C VAL A 328 19.27 0.31 -1.65
N LEU A 329 18.60 1.43 -1.90
CA LEU A 329 19.05 2.44 -2.84
C LEU A 329 20.07 3.35 -2.15
N THR A 330 21.22 3.56 -2.79
CA THR A 330 22.29 4.38 -2.23
C THR A 330 23.15 5.00 -3.34
N ASP A 331 23.75 6.15 -3.09
CA ASP A 331 24.73 6.78 -3.99
C ASP A 331 26.19 6.37 -3.73
N THR A 332 26.43 5.74 -2.57
CA THR A 332 27.74 5.33 -2.09
C THR A 332 27.68 3.91 -1.51
N PRO A 333 28.79 3.16 -1.49
CA PRO A 333 28.79 1.84 -0.87
C PRO A 333 28.37 1.95 0.60
N LEU A 334 27.39 1.13 1.00
CA LEU A 334 26.96 1.08 2.40
C LEU A 334 28.14 0.72 3.31
N THR A 335 28.18 1.40 4.45
CA THR A 335 29.08 1.13 5.56
C THR A 335 28.69 -0.16 6.27
N ASP A 336 29.61 -0.69 7.09
CA ASP A 336 29.33 -1.88 7.90
C ASP A 336 28.13 -1.68 8.84
N ASP A 337 27.95 -0.46 9.39
CA ASP A 337 26.83 -0.16 10.28
C ASP A 337 25.48 -0.11 9.54
N GLU A 338 25.44 0.48 8.34
CA GLU A 338 24.24 0.49 7.49
C GLU A 338 23.86 -0.91 7.04
N TRP A 339 24.84 -1.73 6.66
CA TRP A 339 24.63 -3.15 6.34
C TRP A 339 24.05 -3.92 7.51
N ASN A 340 24.64 -3.77 8.71
CA ASN A 340 24.15 -4.45 9.91
C ASN A 340 22.73 -4.02 10.26
N GLU A 341 22.41 -2.72 10.18
CA GLU A 341 21.07 -2.22 10.49
C GLU A 341 20.01 -2.80 9.54
N VAL A 342 20.24 -2.74 8.22
CA VAL A 342 19.26 -3.25 7.26
C VAL A 342 19.15 -4.79 7.30
N ASP A 343 20.26 -5.49 7.52
CA ASP A 343 20.27 -6.95 7.63
C ASP A 343 19.57 -7.43 8.92
N ASP A 344 19.76 -6.73 10.04
CA ASP A 344 19.09 -7.01 11.31
C ASP A 344 17.58 -6.73 11.23
N THR A 345 17.17 -5.64 10.56
CA THR A 345 15.75 -5.35 10.34
C THR A 345 15.09 -6.35 9.39
N ALA A 346 15.80 -6.81 8.36
CA ALA A 346 15.34 -7.90 7.50
C ALA A 346 15.21 -9.22 8.27
N ALA A 347 16.24 -9.62 9.02
CA ALA A 347 16.22 -10.82 9.85
C ALA A 347 15.07 -10.80 10.87
N TRP A 348 14.78 -9.63 11.44
CA TRP A 348 13.65 -9.40 12.32
C TRP A 348 12.31 -9.56 11.60
N PHE A 349 12.14 -8.95 10.42
CA PHE A 349 10.87 -8.97 9.70
C PHE A 349 10.48 -10.37 9.21
N GLU A 350 11.46 -11.21 8.84
CA GLU A 350 11.25 -12.62 8.44
C GLU A 350 11.15 -13.60 9.60
N PHE A 351 11.42 -13.16 10.84
CA PHE A 351 11.46 -14.04 12.00
C PHE A 351 10.10 -14.71 12.25
N LYS A 352 10.07 -16.05 12.28
CA LYS A 352 8.85 -16.84 12.52
C LYS A 352 8.62 -17.06 14.01
N GLY A 353 8.38 -16.00 14.76
CA GLY A 353 8.10 -16.07 16.18
C GLY A 353 7.77 -14.73 16.80
N ALA A 354 7.28 -14.79 18.03
CA ALA A 354 7.11 -13.59 18.84
C ALA A 354 8.44 -13.13 19.42
N ASP A 355 8.66 -11.83 19.49
CA ASP A 355 9.88 -11.24 20.06
C ASP A 355 9.65 -10.31 21.26
N ASP A 356 8.37 -10.19 21.68
CA ASP A 356 7.91 -9.42 22.84
C ASP A 356 8.30 -7.92 22.79
N ILE A 357 8.51 -7.33 21.61
CA ILE A 357 8.75 -5.89 21.45
C ILE A 357 7.47 -5.15 21.02
N SER A 358 7.52 -3.81 20.99
CA SER A 358 6.34 -2.97 20.69
C SER A 358 5.95 -2.90 19.21
N THR A 359 6.72 -3.54 18.33
CA THR A 359 6.48 -3.60 16.88
C THR A 359 6.34 -5.05 16.47
N TYR A 360 5.49 -5.32 15.49
CA TYR A 360 5.18 -6.65 15.01
C TYR A 360 6.02 -6.97 13.77
N ASN A 361 6.69 -8.12 13.75
CA ASN A 361 7.15 -8.72 12.50
C ASN A 361 5.97 -9.32 11.71
N PHE A 362 6.18 -9.75 10.47
CA PHE A 362 5.08 -10.24 9.63
C PHE A 362 4.38 -11.49 10.19
N TRP A 363 5.14 -12.39 10.83
CA TRP A 363 4.57 -13.59 11.45
C TRP A 363 3.69 -13.22 12.64
N GLU A 364 4.13 -12.32 13.52
CA GLU A 364 3.35 -11.85 14.66
C GLU A 364 2.10 -11.10 14.20
N ALA A 365 2.24 -10.20 13.23
CA ALA A 365 1.15 -9.39 12.71
C ALA A 365 0.03 -10.24 12.10
N THR A 366 0.37 -11.43 11.59
CA THR A 366 -0.59 -12.39 11.04
C THR A 366 -1.07 -13.45 12.04
N ASN A 367 -0.77 -13.29 13.34
CA ASN A 367 -1.03 -14.29 14.39
C ASN A 367 -0.44 -15.67 14.05
N GLY A 368 0.68 -15.68 13.34
CA GLY A 368 1.40 -16.87 12.88
C GLY A 368 0.78 -17.59 11.68
N ALA A 369 -0.23 -17.01 11.03
CA ALA A 369 -0.87 -17.59 9.85
C ALA A 369 -0.06 -17.41 8.57
N GLY A 370 0.74 -16.34 8.48
CA GLY A 370 1.60 -16.02 7.34
C GLY A 370 3.09 -16.01 7.70
N SER A 371 3.95 -16.10 6.70
CA SER A 371 5.38 -15.85 6.84
C SER A 371 5.98 -15.21 5.60
N ILE A 372 7.07 -14.47 5.78
CA ILE A 372 7.91 -13.93 4.71
C ILE A 372 9.30 -14.56 4.84
N SER A 373 9.92 -14.87 3.71
CA SER A 373 11.35 -15.20 3.61
C SER A 373 12.05 -14.12 2.79
N ILE A 374 13.19 -13.62 3.27
CA ILE A 374 13.89 -12.50 2.65
C ILE A 374 15.21 -12.93 2.00
N GLY A 375 15.43 -12.46 0.78
CA GLY A 375 16.70 -12.62 0.07
C GLY A 375 16.76 -13.84 -0.87
N GLN A 376 17.99 -14.16 -1.30
CA GLN A 376 18.30 -15.19 -2.31
C GLN A 376 18.39 -16.62 -1.74
#